data_AF-A0A7X6GCW0-F1
#
_entry.id   AF-A0A7X6GCW0-F1
#
_cell.length_a   1.000
_cell.length_b   1.000
_cell.length_c   1.000
_cell.angle_alpha   90.00
_cell.angle_beta   90.00
_cell.angle_gamma   90.00
#
_symmetry.space_group_name_H-M   'P 1'
#
loop_
_entity.id
_entity.type
_entity.pdbx_description
1 polymer ?
#
loop_
_entity_poly.entity_id
_entity_poly.type
_entity_poly.pdbx_seq_one_letter_code
_entity_poly.pdbx_strand_id
1 'polypeptide(L)' 'MTIVQRVQKNKLSVAACLCFFWGSTLFLPAFSLYATVGVWLFMAGSLLMLFDTLSFKTN' A
#
# COMPACT_ATOMS: atom_id res chain seq x y z
N MET A 1 12.93 -16.26 13.76
CA MET A 1 12.39 -16.03 12.41
C MET A 1 12.79 -14.65 11.95
N THR A 2 13.71 -14.56 10.99
CA THR A 2 14.24 -13.31 10.43
C THR A 2 13.12 -12.50 9.78
N ILE A 3 13.08 -11.21 10.06
CA ILE A 3 12.06 -10.23 9.64
C ILE A 3 11.76 -10.33 8.14
N VAL A 4 12.78 -10.66 7.35
CA VAL A 4 12.74 -10.89 5.91
C VAL A 4 11.76 -11.98 5.48
N GLN A 5 11.56 -13.04 6.27
CA GLN A 5 10.59 -14.10 5.94
C GLN A 5 9.13 -13.70 6.21
N ARG A 6 8.90 -12.80 7.17
CA ARG A 6 7.56 -12.24 7.45
C ARG A 6 7.12 -11.29 6.33
N VAL A 7 8.08 -10.58 5.74
CA VAL A 7 7.91 -9.73 4.55
C VAL A 7 7.65 -10.55 3.28
N GLN A 8 8.36 -11.68 3.08
CA GLN A 8 8.20 -12.55 1.91
C GLN A 8 6.85 -13.30 1.87
N LYS A 9 6.28 -13.64 3.03
CA LYS A 9 4.92 -14.22 3.11
C LYS A 9 3.82 -13.20 2.78
N ASN A 10 4.13 -11.91 2.91
CA ASN A 10 3.20 -10.79 2.83
C ASN A 10 3.58 -9.83 1.67
N LYS A 11 3.83 -10.38 0.47
CA LYS A 11 4.09 -9.57 -0.73
C LYS A 11 3.00 -8.51 -0.97
N LEU A 12 1.76 -8.81 -0.64
CA LEU A 12 0.62 -7.88 -0.71
C LEU A 12 0.82 -6.68 0.23
N SER A 13 1.16 -6.94 1.49
CA SER A 13 1.39 -5.90 2.50
C SER A 13 2.56 -4.98 2.14
N VAL A 14 3.65 -5.50 1.55
CA VAL A 14 4.75 -4.66 1.04
C VAL A 14 4.31 -3.78 -0.12
N ALA A 15 3.55 -4.34 -1.06
CA ALA A 15 2.99 -3.59 -2.19
C ALA A 15 2.04 -2.48 -1.69
N ALA A 16 1.20 -2.78 -0.69
CA ALA A 16 0.32 -1.81 -0.07
C ALA A 16 1.11 -0.65 0.57
N CYS A 17 2.16 -0.94 1.35
CA CYS A 17 3.02 0.08 1.94
C CYS A 17 3.67 0.99 0.89
N LEU A 18 4.14 0.43 -0.23
CA LEU A 18 4.72 1.22 -1.34
C LEU A 18 3.67 2.10 -2.03
N CYS A 19 2.46 1.56 -2.26
CA CYS A 19 1.34 2.34 -2.79
C CYS A 19 0.93 3.47 -1.84
N PHE A 20 0.90 3.23 -0.54
CA PHE A 20 0.62 4.26 0.46
C PHE A 20 1.70 5.33 0.51
N PHE A 21 2.97 4.93 0.52
CA PHE A 21 4.10 5.86 0.53
C PHE A 21 4.10 6.76 -0.70
N TRP A 22 3.90 6.19 -1.88
CA TRP A 22 3.89 6.97 -3.13
C TRP A 22 2.60 7.79 -3.27
N GLY A 23 1.45 7.22 -2.93
CA GLY A 23 0.16 7.91 -2.92
C GLY A 23 0.20 9.14 -2.02
N SER A 24 0.73 9.02 -0.80
CA SER A 24 0.90 10.14 0.14
C SER A 24 1.93 11.17 -0.33
N THR A 25 2.99 10.76 -1.01
CA THR A 25 3.98 11.69 -1.60
C THR A 25 3.37 12.54 -2.73
N LEU A 26 2.42 12.00 -3.49
CA LEU A 26 1.73 12.72 -4.55
C LEU A 26 0.71 13.76 -4.02
N PHE A 27 0.37 13.72 -2.73
CA PHE A 27 -0.44 14.77 -2.08
C PHE A 27 0.36 16.04 -1.71
N LEU A 28 1.68 16.04 -1.91
CA LEU A 28 2.48 17.24 -1.64
C LEU A 28 2.09 18.39 -2.61
N PRO A 29 2.15 19.66 -2.15
CA PRO A 29 1.77 20.82 -2.97
C PRO A 29 2.54 20.92 -4.29
N ALA A 30 3.80 20.47 -4.30
CA ALA A 30 4.66 20.44 -5.48
C ALA A 30 4.17 19.47 -6.58
N PHE A 31 3.35 18.48 -6.20
CA PHE A 31 2.80 17.46 -7.11
C PHE A 31 1.27 17.56 -7.23
N SER A 32 0.67 18.72 -6.95
CA SER A 32 -0.79 18.86 -6.94
C SER A 32 -1.46 18.52 -8.29
N LEU A 33 -0.74 18.68 -9.41
CA LEU A 33 -1.19 18.24 -10.74
C LEU A 33 -1.39 16.71 -10.83
N TYR A 34 -0.65 15.96 -10.03
CA TYR A 34 -0.72 14.50 -9.95
C TYR A 34 -1.50 14.02 -8.71
N ALA A 35 -2.15 14.93 -7.98
CA ALA A 35 -2.92 14.58 -6.78
C ALA A 35 -4.01 13.54 -7.09
N THR A 36 -4.65 13.61 -8.26
CA THR A 36 -5.62 12.61 -8.71
C THR A 36 -4.99 11.22 -8.79
N VAL A 37 -3.79 11.11 -9.36
CA VAL A 37 -3.03 9.84 -9.43
C VAL A 37 -2.64 9.36 -8.03
N GLY A 38 -2.30 10.28 -7.13
CA GLY A 38 -2.05 10.00 -5.71
C GLY A 38 -3.26 9.38 -5.00
N VAL A 39 -4.45 9.93 -5.24
CA VAL A 39 -5.72 9.40 -4.71
C VAL A 39 -5.96 7.97 -5.20
N TRP A 40 -5.75 7.70 -6.49
CA TRP A 40 -5.92 6.35 -7.04
C TRP A 40 -4.94 5.34 -6.45
N LEU A 41 -3.65 5.72 -6.31
CA LEU A 41 -2.65 4.86 -5.65
C LEU A 41 -2.99 4.61 -4.17
N PHE A 42 -3.51 5.64 -3.49
CA PHE A 42 -3.89 5.54 -2.09
C PHE A 42 -5.11 4.62 -1.90
N MET A 43 -6.13 4.74 -2.77
CA MET A 43 -7.29 3.83 -2.76
C MET A 43 -6.88 2.39 -3.08
N ALA A 44 -6.04 2.18 -4.11
CA ALA A 44 -5.55 0.85 -4.48
C ALA A 44 -4.70 0.21 -3.37
N GLY A 45 -3.82 0.99 -2.74
CA GLY A 45 -3.01 0.54 -1.60
C GLY A 45 -3.87 0.17 -0.39
N SER A 46 -4.92 0.96 -0.10
CA SER A 46 -5.89 0.68 0.97
C SER A 46 -6.63 -0.63 0.73
N LEU A 47 -7.11 -0.86 -0.50
CA LEU A 47 -7.79 -2.09 -0.90
C LEU A 47 -6.89 -3.32 -0.77
N LEU A 48 -5.64 -3.22 -1.22
CA LEU A 48 -4.64 -4.28 -1.08
C LEU A 48 -4.39 -4.66 0.40
N MET A 49 -4.26 -3.66 1.28
CA MET A 49 -4.09 -3.90 2.72
C MET A 49 -5.34 -4.53 3.36
N LEU A 50 -6.52 -4.16 2.88
CA LEU A 50 -7.79 -4.73 3.32
C LEU A 50 -7.89 -6.22 2.92
N PHE A 51 -7.54 -6.56 1.67
CA PHE A 51 -7.49 -7.94 1.20
C PHE A 51 -6.44 -8.78 1.93
N ASP A 52 -5.25 -8.23 2.18
CA ASP A 52 -4.18 -8.88 2.97
C ASP A 52 -4.69 -9.23 4.38
N THR A 53 -5.34 -8.27 5.04
CA THR A 53 -5.90 -8.42 6.40
C THR A 53 -7.05 -9.43 6.43
N LEU A 54 -7.95 -9.40 5.45
CA LEU A 54 -9.06 -10.35 5.35
C LEU A 54 -8.58 -11.76 4.99
N SER A 55 -7.60 -11.89 4.10
CA SER A 55 -7.03 -13.19 3.72
C SER A 55 -6.28 -13.84 4.88
N PHE A 56 -5.62 -13.04 5.71
CA PHE A 56 -4.97 -13.52 6.94
C PHE A 56 -5.97 -14.00 7.99
N LYS A 57 -7.19 -13.47 8.02
CA LYS A 57 -8.21 -13.84 9.02
C LYS A 57 -8.98 -15.12 8.68
N THR A 58 -8.92 -15.59 7.42
CA THR A 58 -9.63 -16.78 6.93
C THR A 58 -8.82 -18.09 7.03
N ASN A 59 -7.51 -18.02 7.30
CA ASN A 59 -6.66 -19.21 7.56
C ASN A 59 -6.29 -19.32 9.03
#